data_AF-A0A1Z4RP76-F1
#
_entry.id   AF-A0A1Z4RP76-F1
#
_cell.length_a   1.000
_cell.length_b   1.000
_cell.length_c   1.000
_cell.angle_alpha   90.00
_cell.angle_beta   90.00
_cell.angle_gamma   90.00
#
_symmetry.space_group_name_H-M   'P 1'
#
loop_
_entity.id
_entity.type
_entity.pdbx_description
1 polymer ?
#
loop_
_entity_poly.entity_id
_entity_poly.type
_entity_poly.pdbx_seq_one_letter_code
_entity_poly.pdbx_strand_id
1 'polypeptide(L)'
;MSMEIKTENYNIIYNQASHHIIFDGSLRLNGNEEYAEISQLLDQVAQQEPEKIVLDLKELSFLNSSGIGILSKFVINVRKRKNIQMVVIGAKKNPWQGKSLKNLQRLMPTLELDFE
;
A
#
# COMPACT_ATOMS: atom_id res chain seq x y z
N MET A 1 -17.80 -6.93 -0.26
CA MET A 1 -17.73 -6.37 -1.62
C MET A 1 -16.27 -6.05 -1.92
N SER A 2 -15.88 -5.98 -3.19
CA SER A 2 -14.52 -5.63 -3.60
C SER A 2 -14.53 -4.33 -4.40
N MET A 3 -13.54 -3.48 -4.17
CA MET A 3 -13.28 -2.29 -4.99
C MET A 3 -12.07 -2.56 -5.88
N GLU A 4 -12.08 -2.07 -7.12
CA GLU A 4 -11.01 -2.27 -8.10
C GLU A 4 -10.68 -0.94 -8.79
N ILE A 5 -9.39 -0.59 -8.85
CA ILE A 5 -8.85 0.49 -9.70
C ILE A 5 -7.99 -0.19 -10.75
N LYS A 6 -8.47 -0.22 -11.99
CA LYS A 6 -7.84 -0.97 -13.07
C LYS A 6 -7.48 -0.07 -14.25
N THR A 7 -6.25 -0.20 -14.70
CA THR A 7 -5.73 0.44 -15.92
C THR A 7 -5.04 -0.60 -16.80
N GLU A 8 -4.47 -0.17 -17.91
CA GLU A 8 -3.62 -1.03 -18.75
C GLU A 8 -2.30 -1.43 -18.08
N ASN A 9 -1.81 -0.61 -17.12
CA ASN A 9 -0.47 -0.76 -16.54
C ASN A 9 -0.47 -1.34 -15.11
N TYR A 10 -1.57 -1.21 -14.39
CA TYR A 10 -1.68 -1.65 -13.01
C TYR A 10 -3.11 -2.00 -12.63
N ASN A 11 -3.23 -2.82 -11.59
CA ASN A 11 -4.48 -3.14 -10.95
C ASN A 11 -4.35 -3.01 -9.43
N ILE A 12 -5.34 -2.41 -8.78
CA ILE A 12 -5.44 -2.33 -7.33
C ILE A 12 -6.78 -2.90 -6.89
N ILE A 13 -6.74 -3.95 -6.07
CA ILE A 13 -7.93 -4.62 -5.57
C ILE A 13 -7.99 -4.45 -4.06
N TYR A 14 -9.12 -3.98 -3.55
CA TYR A 14 -9.42 -3.96 -2.12
C TYR A 14 -10.54 -4.95 -1.78
N ASN A 15 -10.20 -5.96 -0.98
CA ASN A 15 -11.17 -6.86 -0.37
C ASN A 15 -11.59 -6.34 1.01
N GLN A 16 -12.83 -5.84 1.10
CA GLN A 16 -13.38 -5.30 2.34
C GLN A 16 -13.51 -6.33 3.46
N ALA A 17 -13.76 -7.60 3.15
CA ALA A 17 -13.99 -8.62 4.17
C ALA A 17 -12.70 -8.99 4.93
N SER A 18 -11.56 -8.90 4.25
CA SER A 18 -10.25 -9.25 4.82
C SER A 18 -9.33 -8.04 5.02
N HIS A 19 -9.79 -6.83 4.69
CA HIS A 19 -8.99 -5.61 4.62
C HIS A 19 -7.64 -5.79 3.89
N HIS A 20 -7.69 -6.53 2.78
CA HIS A 20 -6.52 -6.87 1.97
C HIS A 20 -6.51 -6.00 0.71
N ILE A 21 -5.46 -5.21 0.55
CA ILE A 21 -5.21 -4.33 -0.59
C ILE A 21 -4.07 -4.91 -1.40
N ILE A 22 -4.32 -5.26 -2.66
CA ILE A 22 -3.35 -5.87 -3.57
C ILE A 22 -2.99 -4.86 -4.65
N PHE A 23 -1.70 -4.60 -4.83
CA PHE A 23 -1.15 -3.81 -5.94
C PHE A 23 -0.42 -4.71 -6.91
N ASP A 24 -0.82 -4.66 -8.18
CA ASP A 24 -0.26 -5.43 -9.28
C ASP A 24 0.15 -4.48 -10.43
N GLY A 25 1.25 -4.79 -11.10
CA GLY A 25 1.70 -4.11 -12.31
C GLY A 25 2.79 -3.06 -12.05
N SER A 26 2.66 -1.89 -12.68
CA SER A 26 3.67 -0.82 -12.66
C SER A 26 3.04 0.56 -12.53
N LEU A 27 3.24 1.22 -11.38
CA LEU A 27 2.76 2.58 -11.14
C LEU A 27 3.80 3.64 -11.53
N ARG A 28 3.57 4.26 -12.70
CA ARG A 28 4.41 5.31 -13.31
C ARG A 28 3.69 6.66 -13.39
N LEU A 29 2.89 6.98 -12.39
CA LEU A 29 1.98 8.13 -12.41
C LEU A 29 2.67 9.47 -12.10
N ASN A 30 2.30 10.55 -12.78
CA ASN A 30 2.91 11.87 -12.65
C ASN A 30 2.19 12.73 -11.61
N GLY A 31 2.80 12.89 -10.45
CA GLY A 31 2.33 13.85 -9.44
C GLY A 31 1.06 13.43 -8.68
N ASN A 32 0.58 14.31 -7.79
CA ASN A 32 -0.47 13.95 -6.83
C ASN A 32 -1.85 13.71 -7.46
N GLU A 33 -2.17 14.36 -8.58
CA GLU A 33 -3.49 14.28 -9.21
C GLU A 33 -3.76 12.86 -9.74
N GLU A 34 -2.79 12.25 -10.42
CA GLU A 34 -2.93 10.89 -10.94
C GLU A 34 -3.02 9.83 -9.82
N TYR A 35 -2.55 10.15 -8.60
CA TYR A 35 -2.67 9.29 -7.43
C TYR A 35 -3.93 9.55 -6.60
N ALA A 36 -4.84 10.43 -7.04
CA ALA A 36 -5.99 10.85 -6.23
C ALA A 36 -6.88 9.67 -5.83
N GLU A 37 -7.27 8.82 -6.78
CA GLU A 37 -8.15 7.66 -6.52
C GLU A 37 -7.48 6.65 -5.57
N ILE A 38 -6.18 6.42 -5.74
CA ILE A 38 -5.40 5.52 -4.88
C ILE A 38 -5.33 6.08 -3.47
N SER A 39 -5.04 7.39 -3.34
CA SER A 39 -4.95 8.06 -2.04
C SER A 39 -6.30 8.02 -1.32
N GLN A 40 -7.39 8.28 -2.05
CA GLN A 40 -8.74 8.21 -1.52
C GLN A 40 -9.10 6.81 -1.04
N LEU A 41 -8.79 5.76 -1.83
CA LEU A 41 -9.00 4.37 -1.40
C LEU A 41 -8.25 4.08 -0.10
N LEU A 42 -6.96 4.39 -0.05
CA LEU A 42 -6.12 4.15 1.13
C LEU A 42 -6.64 4.89 2.37
N ASP A 43 -7.05 6.16 2.21
CA ASP A 43 -7.63 6.94 3.30
C ASP A 43 -8.97 6.36 3.77
N GLN A 44 -9.84 5.91 2.86
CA GLN A 44 -11.10 5.24 3.20
C GLN A 44 -10.88 3.93 3.96
N VAL A 45 -9.86 3.14 3.59
CA VAL A 45 -9.52 1.91 4.34
C VAL A 45 -9.02 2.25 5.73
N ALA A 46 -8.13 3.23 5.89
CA ALA A 46 -7.64 3.64 7.21
C ALA A 46 -8.74 4.22 8.11
N GLN A 47 -9.73 4.91 7.54
CA GLN A 47 -10.87 5.49 8.27
C GLN A 47 -11.84 4.43 8.80
N GLN A 48 -11.85 3.22 8.24
CA GLN A 48 -12.65 2.11 8.77
C GLN A 48 -12.10 1.56 10.09
N GLU A 49 -10.86 1.93 10.45
CA GLU A 49 -10.15 1.45 11.64
C GLU A 49 -10.25 -0.06 11.86
N PRO A 50 -9.98 -0.90 10.84
CA PRO A 50 -10.04 -2.34 10.99
C PRO A 50 -8.95 -2.84 11.93
N GLU A 51 -9.16 -3.99 12.56
CA GLU A 51 -8.15 -4.60 13.43
C GLU A 51 -6.83 -4.89 12.69
N LYS A 52 -6.92 -5.19 11.38
CA LYS A 52 -5.78 -5.52 10.53
C LYS A 52 -5.95 -4.96 9.12
N ILE A 53 -4.84 -4.49 8.54
CA ILE A 53 -4.71 -4.17 7.10
C ILE A 53 -3.55 -4.99 6.52
N VAL A 54 -3.78 -5.62 5.38
CA VAL A 54 -2.73 -6.27 4.58
C VAL A 54 -2.52 -5.47 3.30
N LEU A 55 -1.29 -5.00 3.09
CA LEU A 55 -0.85 -4.33 1.87
C LEU A 55 0.08 -5.26 1.10
N ASP A 56 -0.46 -5.92 0.07
CA ASP A 56 0.28 -6.83 -0.78
C ASP A 56 0.81 -6.10 -2.01
N LEU A 57 2.14 -6.04 -2.11
CA LEU A 57 2.90 -5.36 -3.16
C LEU A 57 3.75 -6.36 -3.96
N LYS A 58 3.55 -7.67 -3.81
CA LYS A 58 4.45 -8.68 -4.39
C LYS A 58 4.48 -8.65 -5.92
N GLU A 59 3.36 -8.32 -6.55
CA GLU A 59 3.24 -8.17 -8.01
C GLU A 59 3.44 -6.72 -8.48
N LEU A 60 3.71 -5.78 -7.56
CA LEU A 60 4.04 -4.40 -7.92
C LEU A 60 5.51 -4.28 -8.35
N SER A 61 5.72 -4.53 -9.64
CA SER A 61 7.04 -4.52 -10.30
C SER A 61 7.75 -3.17 -10.27
N PHE A 62 7.00 -2.06 -10.24
CA PHE A 62 7.55 -0.72 -10.25
C PHE A 62 6.66 0.29 -9.50
N LEU A 63 7.31 1.19 -8.75
CA LEU A 63 6.68 2.33 -8.10
C LEU A 63 7.64 3.53 -8.12
N ASN A 64 7.18 4.68 -8.58
CA ASN A 64 7.99 5.91 -8.57
C ASN A 64 8.00 6.60 -7.20
N SER A 65 8.81 7.66 -7.06
CA SER A 65 8.98 8.42 -5.81
C SER A 65 7.67 8.99 -5.26
N SER A 66 6.79 9.49 -6.13
CA SER A 66 5.46 9.99 -5.73
C SER A 66 4.62 8.88 -5.10
N GLY A 67 4.61 7.69 -5.71
CA GLY A 67 3.92 6.53 -5.18
C GLY A 67 4.47 6.06 -3.83
N ILE A 68 5.79 6.06 -3.66
CA ILE A 68 6.43 5.80 -2.36
C ILE A 68 5.99 6.83 -1.30
N GLY A 69 5.83 8.09 -1.71
CA GLY A 69 5.30 9.14 -0.86
C GLY A 69 3.86 8.87 -0.41
N ILE A 70 3.00 8.38 -1.31
CA ILE A 70 1.62 7.98 -0.99
C ILE A 70 1.60 6.82 0.01
N LEU A 71 2.38 5.75 -0.23
CA LEU A 71 2.49 4.63 0.71
C LEU A 71 3.00 5.08 2.08
N SER A 72 3.99 5.99 2.11
CA SER A 72 4.52 6.55 3.36
C SER A 72 3.45 7.31 4.14
N LYS A 73 2.64 8.14 3.47
CA LYS A 73 1.52 8.86 4.08
C LYS A 73 0.47 7.90 4.63
N PHE A 74 0.14 6.85 3.88
CA PHE A 74 -0.81 5.82 4.33
C PHE A 74 -0.34 5.10 5.59
N VAL A 75 0.92 4.64 5.63
CA VAL A 75 1.52 4.01 6.82
C VAL A 75 1.49 4.96 8.02
N ILE A 76 1.81 6.24 7.84
CA ILE A 76 1.72 7.25 8.90
C ILE A 76 0.27 7.44 9.37
N ASN A 77 -0.70 7.46 8.46
CA ASN A 77 -2.13 7.58 8.77
C ASN A 77 -2.58 6.39 9.63
N VAL A 78 -2.28 5.16 9.21
CA VAL A 78 -2.60 3.94 9.96
C VAL A 78 -1.95 3.93 11.34
N ARG A 79 -0.66 4.28 11.44
CA ARG A 79 0.03 4.39 12.73
C ARG A 79 -0.65 5.36 13.70
N LYS A 80 -1.20 6.49 13.21
CA LYS A 80 -1.89 7.48 14.06
C LYS A 80 -3.16 6.94 14.71
N ARG A 81 -3.77 5.89 14.15
CA ARG A 81 -4.98 5.23 14.68
C ARG A 81 -4.70 4.39 15.92
N LYS A 82 -3.47 3.87 16.07
CA LYS A 82 -2.97 3.07 17.21
C LYS A 82 -3.62 1.70 17.42
N ASN A 83 -4.78 1.43 16.83
CA ASN A 83 -5.56 0.20 16.96
C ASN A 83 -5.50 -0.74 15.74
N ILE A 84 -4.74 -0.38 14.70
CA ILE A 84 -4.65 -1.14 13.45
C ILE A 84 -3.31 -1.86 13.36
N GLN A 85 -3.35 -3.18 13.22
CA GLN A 85 -2.17 -3.97 12.82
C GLN A 85 -1.95 -3.86 11.31
N MET A 86 -0.72 -3.55 10.88
CA MET A 86 -0.39 -3.47 9.45
C MET A 86 0.62 -4.54 9.07
N VAL A 87 0.31 -5.27 8.01
CA VAL A 87 1.23 -6.21 7.35
C VAL A 87 1.49 -5.71 5.94
N VAL A 88 2.76 -5.65 5.55
CA VAL A 88 3.18 -5.38 4.17
C VAL A 88 3.85 -6.61 3.60
N ILE A 89 3.31 -7.12 2.50
CA ILE A 89 3.88 -8.25 1.76
C ILE A 89 4.62 -7.69 0.56
N GLY A 90 5.93 -7.96 0.49
CA GLY A 90 6.78 -7.65 -0.64
C GLY A 90 7.34 -8.91 -1.27
N ALA A 91 8.05 -8.75 -2.39
CA ALA A 91 8.77 -9.81 -3.06
C ALA A 91 10.21 -9.40 -3.34
N LYS A 92 11.16 -10.30 -3.08
CA LYS A 92 12.60 -10.04 -3.31
C LYS A 92 12.93 -9.79 -4.79
N LYS A 93 12.05 -10.23 -5.70
CA LYS A 93 12.16 -10.00 -7.15
C LYS A 93 12.08 -8.52 -7.55
N ASN A 94 11.50 -7.65 -6.70
CA ASN A 94 11.28 -6.24 -7.01
C ASN A 94 12.34 -5.34 -6.33
N PRO A 95 13.34 -4.81 -7.06
CA PRO A 95 14.51 -4.17 -6.45
C PRO A 95 14.18 -2.93 -5.58
N TRP A 96 13.13 -2.19 -5.94
CA TRP A 96 12.71 -0.99 -5.22
C TRP A 96 12.21 -1.29 -3.81
N GLN A 97 11.74 -2.52 -3.54
CA GLN A 97 11.06 -2.88 -2.29
C GLN A 97 12.02 -3.04 -1.12
N GLY A 98 13.23 -3.54 -1.34
CA GLY A 98 14.17 -3.83 -0.24
C GLY A 98 14.44 -2.63 0.67
N LYS A 99 14.83 -1.49 0.10
CA LYS A 99 15.07 -0.26 0.88
C LYS A 99 13.76 0.45 1.24
N SER A 100 12.82 0.51 0.31
CA SER A 100 11.59 1.30 0.48
C SER A 100 10.67 0.73 1.54
N LEU A 101 10.42 -0.58 1.55
CA LEU A 101 9.53 -1.20 2.53
C LEU A 101 10.15 -1.22 3.94
N LYS A 102 11.48 -1.35 4.05
CA LYS A 102 12.18 -1.13 5.32
C LYS A 102 12.01 0.30 5.85
N ASN A 103 11.93 1.30 4.96
CA ASN A 103 11.62 2.66 5.38
C ASN A 103 10.17 2.80 5.87
N LEU A 104 9.20 2.10 5.28
CA LEU A 104 7.83 2.05 5.80
C LEU A 104 7.80 1.46 7.22
N GLN A 105 8.53 0.38 7.47
CA GLN A 105 8.67 -0.20 8.81
C GLN A 105 9.34 0.78 9.80
N ARG A 106 10.29 1.61 9.37
CA ARG A 106 10.84 2.68 10.24
C ARG A 106 9.80 3.75 10.58
N LEU A 107 8.87 4.04 9.66
CA LEU A 107 7.76 4.97 9.91
C LEU A 107 6.74 4.35 10.87
N MET A 108 6.49 3.04 10.84
CA MET A 108 5.62 2.35 11.78
C MET A 108 6.33 1.09 12.31
N PRO A 109 7.04 1.18 13.46
CA PRO A 109 7.84 0.05 13.97
C PRO A 109 7.05 -1.23 14.27
N THR A 110 5.73 -1.13 14.46
CA THR A 110 4.81 -2.26 14.68
C THR A 110 4.35 -2.92 13.37
N LEU A 111 4.69 -2.34 12.21
CA LEU A 111 4.40 -2.91 10.90
C LEU A 111 5.21 -4.18 10.71
N GLU A 112 4.51 -5.26 10.39
CA GLU A 112 5.11 -6.53 9.99
C GLU A 112 5.45 -6.49 8.50
N LEU A 113 6.70 -6.76 8.17
CA LEU A 113 7.19 -6.79 6.81
C LEU A 113 7.53 -8.22 6.43
N ASP A 114 6.78 -8.77 5.48
CA ASP A 114 7.01 -10.11 4.93
C ASP A 114 7.57 -10.00 3.51
N PHE A 115 8.56 -10.83 3.20
CA PHE A 115 9.18 -10.89 1.88
C PHE A 115 9.10 -12.31 1.35
N GLU A 116 8.25 -12.49 0.34
CA GLU A 116 8.12 -13.74 -0.43
C GLU A 116 9.18 -13.84 -1.55
#